data_AF-A0A846H518-F1
#
_entry.id   AF-A0A846H518-F1
#
_cell.length_a   1.000
_cell.length_b   1.000
_cell.length_c   1.000
_cell.angle_alpha   90.00
_cell.angle_beta   90.00
_cell.angle_gamma   90.00
#
_symmetry.space_group_name_H-M   'P 1'
#
loop_
_entity.id
_entity.type
_entity.pdbx_description
1 polymer ?
#
loop_
_entity_poly.entity_id
_entity_poly.type
_entity_poly.pdbx_seq_one_letter_code
_entity_poly.pdbx_strand_id
1 'polypeptide(L)'
;MIISDMEFCINNIERMLKFSQTKVIFPIITLGLVQAYYETKQYQFSDKEIRICYVKAVKYMQAYLQHNLHIGGKYYDAYPSRNLPKYGVVKAIDNKCYELLPPYSTNAEMLISWIPERINQYITDKLGLIPQLLNYEYRHELAVNQIDFLNLIKVQIEINPTNFEIFSFAIIKVHLEKFACKIYRDTRTSANDGGIDISTNFGVVYQIKKLKVYSYDTADNIYEELKMNFNKERLSDGNVILIIDDISKEIKNYLINMKVQSINKNEILKLAEQFEDVEDREKILRIAYEEFEREYLSNIK
;
A
#
# COMPACT_ATOMS: atom_id res chain seq x y z
N MET A 1 16.89 -32.31 0.90
CA MET A 1 15.86 -32.31 1.96
C MET A 1 14.52 -32.42 1.26
N ILE A 2 13.72 -33.44 1.56
CA ILE A 2 12.37 -33.59 0.96
C ILE A 2 11.48 -32.61 1.72
N ILE A 3 11.04 -31.55 1.05
CA ILE A 3 10.07 -30.59 1.61
C ILE A 3 8.73 -31.32 1.72
N SER A 4 8.03 -31.21 2.86
CA SER A 4 6.70 -31.81 2.99
C SER A 4 5.67 -31.10 2.09
N ASP A 5 4.62 -31.78 1.64
CA ASP A 5 3.56 -31.16 0.82
C ASP A 5 2.93 -29.94 1.51
N MET A 6 2.80 -29.99 2.84
CA MET A 6 2.32 -28.88 3.64
C MET A 6 3.26 -27.67 3.57
N GLU A 7 4.55 -27.90 3.82
CA GLU A 7 5.57 -26.86 3.77
C GLU A 7 5.72 -26.29 2.35
N PHE A 8 5.53 -27.12 1.33
CA PHE A 8 5.47 -26.68 -0.07
C PHE A 8 4.33 -25.68 -0.31
N CYS A 9 3.12 -25.97 0.18
CA CYS A 9 1.96 -25.07 0.05
C CYS A 9 2.20 -23.74 0.76
N ILE A 10 2.64 -23.79 2.03
CA ILE A 10 2.93 -22.61 2.84
C ILE A 10 3.96 -21.72 2.14
N ASN A 11 5.11 -22.29 1.74
CA ASN A 11 6.18 -21.54 1.08
C ASN A 11 5.72 -20.87 -0.22
N ASN A 12 4.89 -21.54 -1.01
CA ASN A 12 4.37 -20.94 -2.24
C ASN A 12 3.35 -19.83 -1.98
N ILE A 13 2.50 -19.97 -0.96
CA ILE A 13 1.56 -18.91 -0.56
C ILE A 13 2.31 -17.69 -0.03
N GLU A 14 3.35 -17.87 0.78
CA GLU A 14 4.25 -16.78 1.21
C GLU A 14 4.89 -16.06 0.02
N ARG A 15 5.36 -16.82 -0.97
CA ARG A 15 5.92 -16.25 -2.20
C ARG A 15 4.88 -15.43 -2.96
N MET A 16 3.64 -15.92 -3.07
CA MET A 16 2.56 -15.16 -3.71
C MET A 16 2.25 -13.85 -2.96
N LEU A 17 2.23 -13.88 -1.62
CA LEU A 17 2.02 -12.69 -0.80
C LEU A 17 3.16 -11.68 -1.00
N LYS A 18 4.41 -12.13 -0.94
CA LYS A 18 5.60 -11.30 -1.18
C LYS A 18 5.58 -10.59 -2.54
N PHE A 19 5.07 -11.23 -3.59
CA PHE A 19 4.95 -10.62 -4.92
C PHE A 19 3.68 -9.80 -5.13
N SER A 20 2.79 -9.72 -4.14
CA SER A 20 1.56 -8.92 -4.23
C SER A 20 1.87 -7.44 -3.99
N GLN A 21 1.83 -6.64 -5.05
CA GLN A 21 2.11 -5.20 -4.98
C GLN A 21 0.94 -4.41 -4.35
N THR A 22 -0.18 -4.29 -5.04
CA THR A 22 -1.33 -3.48 -4.60
C THR A 22 -2.53 -4.29 -4.14
N LYS A 23 -2.66 -5.55 -4.57
CA LYS A 23 -3.78 -6.43 -4.21
C LYS A 23 -3.32 -7.88 -4.11
N VAL A 24 -3.80 -8.59 -3.09
CA VAL A 24 -3.59 -10.03 -2.92
C VAL A 24 -4.55 -10.76 -3.86
N ILE A 25 -4.01 -11.33 -4.94
CA ILE A 25 -4.81 -12.02 -5.97
C ILE A 25 -4.60 -13.53 -5.90
N PHE A 26 -3.36 -14.01 -6.11
CA PHE A 26 -3.10 -15.44 -6.22
C PHE A 26 -3.38 -16.25 -4.95
N PRO A 27 -3.08 -15.76 -3.73
CA PRO A 27 -3.48 -16.46 -2.50
C PRO A 27 -5.00 -16.59 -2.38
N ILE A 28 -5.76 -15.58 -2.80
CA ILE A 28 -7.23 -15.61 -2.76
C ILE A 28 -7.80 -16.55 -3.83
N ILE A 29 -7.23 -16.59 -5.04
CA ILE A 29 -7.62 -17.60 -6.03
C ILE A 29 -7.35 -19.01 -5.49
N THR A 30 -6.18 -19.22 -4.89
CA THR A 30 -5.81 -20.50 -4.27
C THR A 30 -6.81 -20.88 -3.17
N LEU A 31 -7.14 -19.96 -2.27
CA LEU A 31 -8.18 -20.15 -1.26
C LEU A 31 -9.51 -20.59 -1.88
N GLY A 32 -10.00 -19.89 -2.90
CA GLY A 32 -11.27 -20.21 -3.55
C GLY A 32 -11.30 -21.59 -4.22
N LEU A 33 -10.19 -22.03 -4.80
CA LEU A 33 -10.09 -23.38 -5.38
C LEU A 33 -10.05 -24.45 -4.30
N VAL A 34 -9.29 -24.23 -3.23
CA VAL A 34 -9.19 -25.17 -2.11
C VAL A 34 -10.52 -25.27 -1.37
N GLN A 35 -11.24 -24.16 -1.16
CA GLN A 35 -12.60 -24.15 -0.61
C GLN A 35 -13.57 -24.96 -1.49
N ALA A 36 -13.57 -24.71 -2.80
CA ALA A 36 -14.44 -25.45 -3.72
C ALA A 36 -14.14 -26.96 -3.73
N TYR A 37 -12.85 -27.33 -3.74
CA TYR A 37 -12.45 -28.74 -3.60
C TYR A 37 -12.89 -29.32 -2.25
N TYR A 38 -12.69 -28.60 -1.15
CA TYR A 38 -13.05 -29.09 0.18
C TYR A 38 -14.54 -29.41 0.28
N GLU A 39 -15.40 -28.53 -0.26
CA GLU A 39 -16.87 -28.64 -0.28
C GLU A 39 -17.39 -29.74 -1.22
N THR A 40 -16.83 -29.84 -2.43
CA THR A 40 -17.43 -30.64 -3.52
C THR A 40 -16.61 -31.84 -3.95
N LYS A 41 -15.34 -31.91 -3.52
CA LYS A 41 -14.29 -32.81 -4.02
C LYS A 41 -13.99 -32.66 -5.52
N GLN A 42 -14.44 -31.57 -6.15
CA GLN A 42 -14.08 -31.20 -7.51
C GLN A 42 -12.61 -30.79 -7.57
N TYR A 43 -11.82 -31.46 -8.41
CA TYR A 43 -10.39 -31.18 -8.60
C TYR A 43 -10.06 -30.63 -9.99
N GLN A 44 -11.04 -30.55 -10.91
CA GLN A 44 -10.89 -29.96 -12.24
C GLN A 44 -11.77 -28.73 -12.38
N PHE A 45 -11.25 -27.65 -12.94
CA PHE A 45 -11.93 -26.36 -13.06
C PHE A 45 -11.69 -25.75 -14.44
N SER A 46 -12.76 -25.25 -15.06
CA SER A 46 -12.67 -24.34 -16.20
C SER A 46 -12.24 -22.94 -15.75
N ASP A 47 -11.68 -22.13 -16.65
CA ASP A 47 -11.34 -20.71 -16.37
C ASP A 47 -12.53 -19.92 -15.77
N LYS A 48 -13.76 -20.21 -16.25
CA LYS A 48 -14.98 -19.59 -15.72
C LYS A 48 -15.24 -19.98 -14.27
N GLU A 49 -15.05 -21.24 -13.91
CA GLU A 49 -15.20 -21.72 -12.54
C GLU A 49 -14.12 -21.13 -11.63
N ILE A 50 -12.87 -21.05 -12.08
CA ILE A 50 -11.78 -20.40 -11.32
C ILE A 50 -12.14 -18.94 -11.03
N ARG A 51 -12.67 -18.21 -12.01
CA ARG A 51 -13.15 -16.83 -11.79
C ARG A 51 -14.27 -16.76 -10.75
N ILE A 52 -15.21 -17.71 -10.76
CA ILE A 52 -16.29 -17.79 -9.78
C ILE A 52 -15.73 -18.06 -8.38
N CYS A 53 -14.84 -19.05 -8.25
CA CYS A 53 -14.13 -19.37 -7.01
C CYS A 53 -13.39 -18.13 -6.47
N TYR A 54 -12.69 -17.40 -7.33
CA TYR A 54 -11.99 -16.18 -6.96
C TYR A 54 -12.94 -15.11 -6.40
N VAL A 55 -14.03 -14.79 -7.10
CA VAL A 55 -15.00 -13.78 -6.65
C VAL A 55 -15.64 -14.19 -5.32
N LYS A 56 -16.00 -15.47 -5.15
CA LYS A 56 -16.52 -15.99 -3.88
C LYS A 56 -15.51 -15.83 -2.74
N ALA A 57 -14.25 -16.21 -2.98
CA ALA A 57 -13.19 -16.09 -1.99
C ALA A 57 -12.88 -14.63 -1.63
N VAL A 58 -12.95 -13.70 -2.58
CA VAL A 58 -12.82 -12.26 -2.28
C VAL A 58 -13.94 -11.80 -1.35
N LYS A 59 -15.19 -12.16 -1.62
CA LYS A 59 -16.33 -11.80 -0.76
C LYS A 59 -16.22 -12.41 0.62
N TYR A 60 -15.80 -13.67 0.69
CA TYR A 60 -15.49 -14.34 1.95
C TYR A 60 -14.41 -13.57 2.73
N MET A 61 -13.30 -13.19 2.08
CA MET A 61 -12.23 -12.42 2.72
C MET A 61 -12.67 -11.02 3.14
N GLN A 62 -13.52 -10.34 2.37
CA GLN A 62 -14.08 -9.04 2.77
C GLN A 62 -14.89 -9.15 4.06
N ALA A 63 -15.71 -10.20 4.17
CA ALA A 63 -16.46 -10.48 5.39
C ALA A 63 -15.54 -10.91 6.55
N TYR A 64 -14.50 -11.71 6.27
CA TYR A 64 -13.55 -12.14 7.29
C TYR A 64 -12.73 -10.96 7.86
N LEU A 65 -12.23 -10.08 6.99
CA LEU A 65 -11.37 -8.95 7.34
C LEU A 65 -12.15 -7.72 7.83
N GLN A 66 -13.46 -7.65 7.56
CA GLN A 66 -14.31 -6.48 7.81
C GLN A 66 -13.85 -5.22 7.04
N HIS A 67 -13.10 -5.39 5.96
CA HIS A 67 -12.70 -4.33 5.03
C HIS A 67 -12.42 -4.90 3.64
N ASN A 68 -12.20 -4.03 2.66
CA ASN A 68 -11.96 -4.40 1.27
C ASN A 68 -10.64 -3.85 0.69
N LEU A 69 -9.75 -3.33 1.54
CA LEU A 69 -8.40 -2.91 1.17
C LEU A 69 -7.45 -4.09 0.94
N HIS A 70 -6.55 -3.91 -0.03
CA HIS A 70 -5.46 -4.82 -0.42
C HIS A 70 -5.90 -6.22 -0.90
N ILE A 71 -7.17 -6.39 -1.24
CA ILE A 71 -7.72 -7.64 -1.77
C ILE A 71 -8.53 -7.39 -3.05
N GLY A 72 -8.83 -8.44 -3.81
CA GLY A 72 -9.84 -8.38 -4.88
C GLY A 72 -9.47 -7.56 -6.12
N GLY A 73 -8.31 -7.81 -6.72
CA GLY A 73 -7.95 -7.24 -8.02
C GLY A 73 -8.76 -7.76 -9.21
N LYS A 74 -8.60 -7.12 -10.37
CA LYS A 74 -9.20 -7.60 -11.62
C LYS A 74 -8.68 -9.01 -11.95
N TYR A 75 -9.61 -9.89 -12.32
CA TYR A 75 -9.31 -11.24 -12.81
C TYR A 75 -8.85 -11.21 -14.27
N TYR A 76 -7.85 -12.03 -14.60
CA TYR A 76 -7.37 -12.27 -15.97
C TYR A 76 -7.19 -13.77 -16.20
N ASP A 77 -7.49 -14.23 -17.41
CA ASP A 77 -7.34 -15.62 -17.87
C ASP A 77 -5.87 -16.09 -17.92
N ALA A 78 -4.93 -15.13 -17.96
CA ALA A 78 -3.50 -15.38 -17.77
C ALA A 78 -3.18 -15.96 -16.39
N TYR A 79 -4.00 -15.72 -15.37
CA TYR A 79 -3.71 -16.15 -14.00
C TYR A 79 -3.68 -17.68 -13.84
N PRO A 80 -4.73 -18.43 -14.21
CA PRO A 80 -4.70 -19.89 -14.13
C PRO A 80 -3.77 -20.53 -15.17
N SER A 81 -3.57 -19.89 -16.33
CA SER A 81 -2.73 -20.45 -17.40
C SER A 81 -1.23 -20.26 -17.19
N ARG A 82 -0.79 -19.14 -16.59
CA ARG A 82 0.64 -18.78 -16.50
C ARG A 82 1.14 -18.57 -15.07
N ASN A 83 0.30 -18.10 -14.14
CA ASN A 83 0.76 -17.70 -12.81
C ASN A 83 0.57 -18.80 -11.78
N LEU A 84 -0.64 -19.34 -11.62
CA LEU A 84 -0.91 -20.40 -10.66
C LEU A 84 -0.05 -21.67 -10.87
N PRO A 85 0.29 -22.09 -12.11
CA PRO A 85 1.19 -23.22 -12.31
C PRO A 85 2.61 -23.01 -11.79
N LYS A 86 3.11 -21.76 -11.77
CA LYS A 86 4.46 -21.45 -11.23
C LYS A 86 4.56 -21.70 -9.72
N TYR A 87 3.43 -21.74 -9.04
CA TYR A 87 3.32 -22.03 -7.62
C TYR A 87 2.85 -23.46 -7.34
N GLY A 88 2.65 -24.28 -8.38
CA GLY A 88 2.17 -25.65 -8.24
C GLY A 88 0.72 -25.75 -7.73
N VAL A 89 -0.10 -24.70 -7.87
CA VAL A 89 -1.51 -24.73 -7.44
C VAL A 89 -2.34 -25.55 -8.41
N VAL A 90 -2.19 -25.27 -9.70
CA VAL A 90 -2.91 -25.97 -10.77
C VAL A 90 -1.96 -26.37 -11.91
N LYS A 91 -2.35 -27.36 -12.70
CA LYS A 91 -1.77 -27.62 -14.02
C LYS A 91 -2.85 -27.52 -15.10
N ALA A 92 -2.50 -27.08 -16.30
CA ALA A 92 -3.41 -27.14 -17.45
C ALA A 92 -3.53 -28.59 -17.93
N ILE A 93 -4.75 -29.05 -18.15
CA ILE A 93 -5.04 -30.41 -18.67
C ILE A 93 -5.71 -30.37 -20.04
N ASP A 94 -6.39 -29.26 -20.38
CA ASP A 94 -6.95 -28.99 -21.70
C ASP A 94 -7.10 -27.46 -21.88
N ASN A 95 -7.56 -27.01 -23.04
CA ASN A 95 -7.82 -25.60 -23.32
C ASN A 95 -8.78 -25.00 -22.28
N LYS A 96 -8.25 -24.08 -21.45
CA LYS A 96 -8.97 -23.42 -20.34
C LYS A 96 -9.53 -24.38 -19.28
N CYS A 97 -8.96 -25.59 -19.16
CA CYS A 97 -9.27 -26.55 -18.11
C CYS A 97 -8.03 -26.85 -17.27
N TYR A 98 -8.20 -26.81 -15.95
CA TYR A 98 -7.10 -26.85 -14.99
C TYR A 98 -7.40 -27.84 -13.87
N GLU A 99 -6.38 -28.59 -13.45
CA GLU A 99 -6.47 -29.54 -12.35
C GLU A 99 -5.76 -28.97 -11.11
N LEU A 100 -6.47 -28.92 -9.96
CA LEU A 100 -5.91 -28.58 -8.65
C LEU A 100 -4.95 -29.69 -8.20
N LEU A 101 -3.73 -29.32 -7.81
CA LEU A 101 -2.67 -30.28 -7.56
C LEU A 101 -2.67 -30.86 -6.12
N PRO A 102 -2.20 -32.11 -5.94
CA PRO A 102 -2.21 -32.84 -4.68
C PRO A 102 -1.68 -32.12 -3.45
N PRO A 103 -0.61 -31.29 -3.47
CA PRO A 103 -0.22 -30.61 -2.24
C PRO A 103 -1.34 -29.72 -1.68
N TYR A 104 -2.14 -29.10 -2.55
CA TYR A 104 -3.24 -28.21 -2.16
C TYR A 104 -4.53 -28.96 -1.85
N SER A 105 -4.86 -30.02 -2.59
CA SER A 105 -6.05 -30.84 -2.32
C SER A 105 -5.86 -31.76 -1.10
N THR A 106 -4.67 -32.32 -0.90
CA THR A 106 -4.31 -33.13 0.27
C THR A 106 -4.33 -32.32 1.56
N ASN A 107 -3.88 -31.06 1.52
CA ASN A 107 -3.85 -30.18 2.71
C ASN A 107 -5.05 -29.20 2.77
N ALA A 108 -6.14 -29.49 2.05
CA ALA A 108 -7.22 -28.54 1.85
C ALA A 108 -7.84 -28.02 3.17
N GLU A 109 -8.11 -28.92 4.11
CA GLU A 109 -8.72 -28.59 5.41
C GLU A 109 -7.88 -27.59 6.22
N MET A 110 -6.56 -27.77 6.27
CA MET A 110 -5.68 -26.83 6.94
C MET A 110 -5.61 -25.50 6.18
N LEU A 111 -5.49 -25.56 4.86
CA LEU A 111 -5.29 -24.38 4.02
C LEU A 111 -6.51 -23.45 4.00
N ILE A 112 -7.74 -23.97 4.07
CA ILE A 112 -8.95 -23.12 4.15
C ILE A 112 -8.99 -22.27 5.42
N SER A 113 -8.38 -22.74 6.51
CA SER A 113 -8.28 -22.00 7.77
C SER A 113 -7.04 -21.11 7.81
N TRP A 114 -5.90 -21.62 7.35
CA TRP A 114 -4.62 -20.93 7.44
C TRP A 114 -4.46 -19.77 6.46
N ILE A 115 -4.93 -19.91 5.21
CA ILE A 115 -4.77 -18.85 4.19
C ILE A 115 -5.45 -17.53 4.62
N PRO A 116 -6.71 -17.52 5.10
CA PRO A 116 -7.35 -16.30 5.58
C PRO A 116 -6.59 -15.59 6.69
N GLU A 117 -6.16 -16.35 7.72
CA GLU A 117 -5.37 -15.82 8.84
C GLU A 117 -4.06 -15.22 8.34
N ARG A 118 -3.37 -15.91 7.43
CA ARG A 118 -2.10 -15.45 6.90
C ARG A 118 -2.24 -14.22 6.01
N ILE A 119 -3.30 -14.14 5.20
CA ILE A 119 -3.63 -12.94 4.42
C ILE A 119 -3.91 -11.77 5.37
N ASN A 120 -4.69 -11.98 6.43
CA ASN A 120 -4.95 -10.94 7.43
C ASN A 120 -3.66 -10.41 8.04
N GLN A 121 -2.79 -11.30 8.52
CA GLN A 121 -1.49 -10.91 9.07
C GLN A 121 -0.65 -10.13 8.05
N TYR A 122 -0.54 -10.61 6.81
CA TYR A 122 0.19 -9.90 5.76
C TYR A 122 -0.36 -8.50 5.49
N ILE A 123 -1.69 -8.34 5.49
CA ILE A 123 -2.33 -7.02 5.32
C ILE A 123 -2.05 -6.13 6.53
N THR A 124 -2.14 -6.66 7.75
CA THR A 124 -1.81 -5.91 8.98
C THR A 124 -0.34 -5.48 8.99
N ASP A 125 0.59 -6.35 8.62
CA ASP A 125 2.01 -6.03 8.54
C ASP A 125 2.30 -4.91 7.52
N LYS A 126 1.53 -4.87 6.44
CA LYS A 126 1.74 -3.94 5.33
C LYS A 126 1.00 -2.61 5.48
N LEU A 127 -0.24 -2.65 5.96
CA LEU A 127 -1.10 -1.46 6.07
C LEU A 127 -1.26 -0.98 7.51
N GLY A 128 -0.84 -1.74 8.51
CA GLY A 128 -1.06 -1.40 9.92
C GLY A 128 -2.55 -1.26 10.24
N LEU A 129 -2.90 -0.17 10.92
CA LEU A 129 -4.26 0.11 11.40
C LEU A 129 -5.12 0.86 10.37
N ILE A 130 -4.61 1.06 9.14
CA ILE A 130 -5.31 1.83 8.11
C ILE A 130 -6.73 1.34 7.83
N PRO A 131 -7.02 0.03 7.73
CA PRO A 131 -8.40 -0.42 7.49
C PRO A 131 -9.39 0.03 8.58
N GLN A 132 -8.93 0.18 9.83
CA GLN A 132 -9.77 0.63 10.96
C GLN A 132 -10.14 2.10 10.82
N LEU A 133 -9.30 2.89 10.12
CA LEU A 133 -9.60 4.30 9.85
C LEU A 133 -10.77 4.51 8.90
N LEU A 134 -11.43 3.47 8.35
CA LEU A 134 -12.73 3.63 7.69
C LEU A 134 -13.83 4.02 8.70
N ASN A 135 -13.76 3.48 9.91
CA ASN A 135 -14.76 3.71 10.95
C ASN A 135 -14.61 5.13 11.52
N TYR A 136 -15.70 5.91 11.48
CA TYR A 136 -15.73 7.27 12.00
C TYR A 136 -15.47 7.33 13.51
N GLU A 137 -16.14 6.49 14.31
CA GLU A 137 -16.00 6.46 15.77
C GLU A 137 -14.55 6.17 16.16
N TYR A 138 -13.93 5.18 15.51
CA TYR A 138 -12.52 4.84 15.74
C TYR A 138 -11.58 6.01 15.40
N ARG A 139 -11.77 6.67 14.25
CA ARG A 139 -10.98 7.87 13.90
C ARG A 139 -11.21 9.00 14.91
N HIS A 140 -12.45 9.20 15.35
CA HIS A 140 -12.82 10.25 16.28
C HIS A 140 -12.18 10.03 17.65
N GLU A 141 -12.22 8.81 18.19
CA GLU A 141 -11.55 8.44 19.45
C GLU A 141 -10.05 8.74 19.41
N LEU A 142 -9.38 8.33 18.33
CA LEU A 142 -7.96 8.65 18.09
C LEU A 142 -7.72 10.16 17.97
N ALA A 143 -8.62 10.88 17.30
CA ALA A 143 -8.49 12.31 17.08
C ALA A 143 -8.76 13.14 18.35
N VAL A 144 -9.60 12.68 19.27
CA VAL A 144 -9.85 13.37 20.55
C VAL A 144 -8.60 13.34 21.42
N ASN A 145 -7.95 12.18 21.56
CA ASN A 145 -6.73 12.04 22.34
C ASN A 145 -5.47 12.36 21.50
N GLN A 146 -4.82 13.49 21.79
CA GLN A 146 -3.65 13.94 21.04
C GLN A 146 -2.48 12.95 21.12
N ILE A 147 -2.32 12.27 22.26
CA ILE A 147 -1.25 11.28 22.45
C ILE A 147 -1.50 10.08 21.54
N ASP A 148 -2.74 9.60 21.46
CA ASP A 148 -3.09 8.44 20.63
C ASP A 148 -2.98 8.78 19.13
N PHE A 149 -3.43 9.96 18.72
CA PHE A 149 -3.21 10.49 17.36
C PHE A 149 -1.72 10.52 16.98
N LEU A 150 -0.87 11.10 17.84
CA LEU A 150 0.56 11.19 17.57
C LEU A 150 1.25 9.83 17.58
N ASN A 151 0.86 8.94 18.49
CA ASN A 151 1.39 7.58 18.54
C ASN A 151 1.02 6.79 17.28
N LEU A 152 -0.22 6.91 16.81
CA LEU A 152 -0.63 6.32 15.54
C LEU A 152 0.25 6.81 14.40
N ILE A 153 0.42 8.13 14.24
CA ILE A 153 1.26 8.69 13.17
C ILE A 153 2.69 8.14 13.26
N LYS A 154 3.30 8.17 14.45
CA LYS A 154 4.66 7.65 14.68
C LYS A 154 4.81 6.20 14.28
N VAL A 155 3.83 5.36 14.62
CA VAL A 155 3.85 3.93 14.24
C VAL A 155 3.67 3.80 12.72
N GLN A 156 2.67 4.48 12.16
CA GLN A 156 2.30 4.33 10.76
C GLN A 156 3.40 4.77 9.80
N ILE A 157 4.03 5.92 10.02
CA ILE A 157 5.09 6.42 9.14
C ILE A 157 6.33 5.52 9.11
N GLU A 158 6.49 4.60 10.08
CA GLU A 158 7.62 3.66 10.12
C GLU A 158 7.38 2.34 9.40
N ILE A 159 6.12 1.97 9.12
CA ILE A 159 5.80 0.66 8.54
C ILE A 159 6.51 0.44 7.20
N ASN A 160 6.36 1.37 6.26
CA ASN A 160 6.98 1.30 4.94
C ASN A 160 6.98 2.69 4.26
N PRO A 161 7.63 2.84 3.07
CA PRO A 161 7.65 4.11 2.34
C PRO A 161 6.28 4.68 1.99
N THR A 162 5.31 3.84 1.59
CA THR A 162 3.95 4.28 1.24
C THR A 162 3.23 4.89 2.43
N ASN A 163 3.35 4.30 3.62
CA ASN A 163 2.77 4.88 4.84
C ASN A 163 3.43 6.23 5.16
N PHE A 164 4.75 6.33 5.09
CA PHE A 164 5.45 7.61 5.28
C PHE A 164 4.94 8.69 4.32
N GLU A 165 4.82 8.36 3.04
CA GLU A 165 4.35 9.27 1.99
C GLU A 165 2.93 9.75 2.23
N ILE A 166 2.00 8.82 2.49
CA ILE A 166 0.57 9.14 2.66
C ILE A 166 0.32 9.96 3.92
N PHE A 167 0.94 9.61 5.05
CA PHE A 167 0.74 10.37 6.29
C PHE A 167 1.40 11.75 6.22
N SER A 168 2.60 11.86 5.64
CA SER A 168 3.25 13.16 5.42
C SER A 168 2.43 14.03 4.49
N PHE A 169 1.87 13.45 3.42
CA PHE A 169 0.93 14.13 2.53
C PHE A 169 -0.28 14.65 3.30
N ALA A 170 -0.93 13.81 4.11
CA ALA A 170 -2.13 14.18 4.86
C ALA A 170 -1.86 15.33 5.84
N ILE A 171 -0.75 15.26 6.59
CA ILE A 171 -0.32 16.28 7.55
C ILE A 171 -0.07 17.62 6.84
N ILE A 172 0.73 17.61 5.78
CA ILE A 172 1.07 18.83 5.04
C ILE A 172 -0.14 19.42 4.35
N LYS A 173 -1.02 18.56 3.79
CA LYS A 173 -2.25 19.01 3.16
C LYS A 173 -3.12 19.79 4.15
N VAL A 174 -3.39 19.22 5.33
CA VAL A 174 -4.21 19.90 6.34
C VAL A 174 -3.50 21.16 6.87
N HIS A 175 -2.18 21.11 7.08
CA HIS A 175 -1.40 22.28 7.49
C HIS A 175 -1.54 23.45 6.50
N LEU A 176 -1.34 23.19 5.20
CA LEU A 176 -1.41 24.20 4.14
C LEU A 176 -2.83 24.76 3.97
N GLU A 177 -3.87 23.94 4.14
CA GLU A 177 -5.26 24.40 4.09
C GLU A 177 -5.59 25.44 5.18
N LYS A 178 -4.92 25.39 6.35
CA LYS A 178 -5.06 26.43 7.41
C LYS A 178 -4.60 27.81 6.96
N PHE A 179 -3.71 27.89 5.97
CA PHE A 179 -3.21 29.15 5.40
C PHE A 179 -3.97 29.56 4.11
N ALA A 180 -5.17 29.00 3.89
CA ALA A 180 -5.96 29.21 2.68
C ALA A 180 -5.20 28.87 1.38
N CYS A 181 -4.18 28.01 1.47
CA CYS A 181 -3.45 27.52 0.32
C CYS A 181 -4.35 26.56 -0.47
N LYS A 182 -4.54 26.84 -1.77
CA LYS A 182 -5.20 25.87 -2.66
C LYS A 182 -4.19 24.82 -3.06
N ILE A 183 -4.57 23.57 -2.85
CA ILE A 183 -3.74 22.41 -3.12
C ILE A 183 -4.27 21.70 -4.35
N TYR A 184 -3.40 21.53 -5.34
CA TYR A 184 -3.61 20.70 -6.50
C TYR A 184 -2.80 19.42 -6.28
N ARG A 185 -3.49 18.29 -6.22
CA ARG A 185 -2.81 16.99 -6.23
C ARG A 185 -2.62 16.59 -7.68
N ASP A 186 -1.38 16.43 -8.12
CA ASP A 186 -1.10 15.76 -9.39
C ASP A 186 -1.32 14.25 -9.17
N THR A 187 -2.28 13.69 -9.90
CA THR A 187 -2.83 12.35 -9.65
C THR A 187 -1.92 11.23 -10.13
N ARG A 188 -1.66 10.26 -9.25
CA ARG A 188 -1.08 8.92 -9.52
C ARG A 188 -1.66 8.30 -10.80
N THR A 189 -0.91 8.38 -11.89
CA THR A 189 -0.94 7.41 -12.98
C THR A 189 0.51 7.10 -13.34
N SER A 190 0.89 5.84 -13.17
CA SER A 190 2.24 5.27 -13.17
C SER A 190 3.01 5.34 -14.50
N ALA A 191 2.72 6.32 -15.36
CA ALA A 191 3.37 6.48 -16.65
C ALA A 191 3.83 7.92 -16.97
N ASN A 192 3.40 8.94 -16.22
CA ASN A 192 3.68 10.35 -16.57
C ASN A 192 4.01 11.27 -15.38
N ASP A 193 4.23 10.72 -14.19
CA ASP A 193 4.44 11.56 -13.01
C ASP A 193 5.93 11.86 -12.81
N GLY A 194 6.31 13.12 -13.05
CA GLY A 194 7.61 13.67 -12.68
C GLY A 194 7.72 13.88 -11.17
N GLY A 195 7.28 12.91 -10.35
CA GLY A 195 7.51 12.90 -8.90
C GLY A 195 6.87 14.03 -8.09
N ILE A 196 5.71 14.58 -8.47
CA ILE A 196 5.07 15.68 -7.73
C ILE A 196 3.93 15.16 -6.84
N ASP A 197 4.06 15.29 -5.51
CA ASP A 197 3.02 14.83 -4.58
C ASP A 197 2.00 15.93 -4.23
N ILE A 198 2.45 17.19 -4.14
CA ILE A 198 1.60 18.36 -3.82
C ILE A 198 2.04 19.54 -4.67
N SER A 199 1.10 20.15 -5.39
CA SER A 199 1.28 21.43 -6.06
C SER A 199 0.41 22.50 -5.39
N THR A 200 0.89 23.73 -5.29
CA THR A 200 0.14 24.84 -4.66
C THR A 200 -0.19 25.95 -5.65
N ASN A 201 -1.20 26.77 -5.35
CA ASN A 201 -1.50 27.97 -6.13
C ASN A 201 -0.43 29.08 -6.02
N PHE A 202 0.57 28.90 -5.15
CA PHE A 202 1.73 29.80 -5.03
C PHE A 202 2.93 29.34 -5.85
N GLY A 203 2.79 28.27 -6.63
CA GLY A 203 3.87 27.72 -7.46
C GLY A 203 4.87 26.85 -6.71
N VAL A 204 4.70 26.66 -5.40
CA VAL A 204 5.48 25.73 -4.57
C VAL A 204 4.99 24.31 -4.79
N VAL A 205 5.93 23.38 -4.93
CA VAL A 205 5.70 21.95 -5.10
C VAL A 205 6.40 21.14 -4.01
N TYR A 206 5.76 20.08 -3.55
CA TYR A 206 6.31 19.15 -2.59
C TYR A 206 6.48 17.78 -3.24
N GLN A 207 7.62 17.17 -2.97
CA GLN A 207 7.88 15.76 -3.28
C GLN A 207 8.23 15.04 -1.99
N ILE A 208 7.56 13.93 -1.73
CA ILE A 208 7.63 13.15 -0.51
C ILE A 208 8.28 11.81 -0.83
N LYS A 209 9.38 11.50 -0.15
CA LYS A 209 10.05 10.21 -0.30
C LYS A 209 10.64 9.75 1.02
N LYS A 210 10.43 8.50 1.40
CA LYS A 210 11.08 7.92 2.58
C LYS A 210 12.57 7.64 2.30
N LEU A 211 13.40 8.68 2.34
CA LEU A 211 14.84 8.64 2.09
C LEU A 211 15.64 9.11 3.31
N LYS A 212 16.79 8.48 3.51
CA LYS A 212 17.82 8.92 4.47
C LYS A 212 19.01 9.48 3.70
N VAL A 213 19.30 10.77 3.86
CA VAL A 213 20.26 11.50 3.02
C VAL A 213 21.43 11.98 3.87
N TYR A 214 22.58 11.30 3.74
CA TYR A 214 23.77 11.59 4.55
C TYR A 214 25.04 11.84 3.72
N SER A 215 24.97 11.78 2.40
CA SER A 215 26.11 12.03 1.51
C SER A 215 25.74 13.01 0.38
N TYR A 216 26.77 13.72 -0.11
CA TYR A 216 26.65 14.62 -1.26
C TYR A 216 26.19 13.88 -2.51
N ASP A 217 26.74 12.70 -2.81
CA ASP A 217 26.32 11.88 -3.97
C ASP A 217 24.82 11.56 -3.95
N THR A 218 24.26 11.28 -2.77
CA THR A 218 22.82 11.01 -2.65
C THR A 218 22.00 12.28 -2.89
N ALA A 219 22.46 13.41 -2.36
CA ALA A 219 21.82 14.71 -2.58
C ALA A 219 21.88 15.14 -4.05
N ASP A 220 23.00 14.93 -4.72
CA ASP A 220 23.18 15.22 -6.14
C ASP A 220 22.25 14.34 -7.00
N ASN A 221 22.15 13.05 -6.70
CA ASN A 221 21.22 12.15 -7.39
C ASN A 221 19.76 12.59 -7.22
N ILE A 222 19.37 13.00 -6.01
CA ILE A 222 18.03 13.56 -5.76
C ILE A 222 17.84 14.83 -6.59
N TYR A 223 18.83 15.72 -6.62
CA TYR A 223 18.73 16.98 -7.36
C TYR A 223 18.65 16.78 -8.88
N GLU A 224 19.38 15.80 -9.44
CA GLU A 224 19.25 15.44 -10.85
C GLU A 224 17.87 14.84 -11.14
N GLU A 225 17.32 14.02 -10.24
CA GLU A 225 15.95 13.54 -10.36
C GLU A 225 14.97 14.73 -10.37
N LEU A 226 15.13 15.69 -9.46
CA LEU A 226 14.33 16.91 -9.42
C LEU A 226 14.41 17.70 -10.73
N LYS A 227 15.59 17.83 -11.34
CA LYS A 227 15.75 18.51 -12.63
C LYS A 227 15.01 17.82 -13.78
N MET A 228 14.91 16.49 -13.74
CA MET A 228 14.15 15.73 -14.73
C MET A 228 12.64 15.90 -14.53
N ASN A 229 12.24 16.05 -13.27
CA ASN A 229 10.87 16.07 -12.80
C ASN A 229 10.21 17.45 -12.87
N PHE A 230 10.97 18.52 -12.66
CA PHE A 230 10.48 19.89 -12.53
C PHE A 230 11.07 20.82 -13.60
N ASN A 231 10.27 21.80 -14.05
CA ASN A 231 10.78 22.86 -14.92
C ASN A 231 11.90 23.65 -14.20
N LYS A 232 12.94 24.06 -14.95
CA LYS A 232 14.13 24.74 -14.41
C LYS A 232 13.79 25.98 -13.57
N GLU A 233 12.77 26.73 -13.98
CA GLU A 233 12.30 27.93 -13.28
C GLU A 233 11.84 27.61 -11.84
N ARG A 234 11.12 26.49 -11.64
CA ARG A 234 10.65 26.12 -10.29
C ARG A 234 11.79 25.81 -9.34
N LEU A 235 12.84 25.16 -9.85
CA LEU A 235 14.05 24.88 -9.05
C LEU A 235 14.86 26.14 -8.81
N SER A 236 15.04 27.01 -9.82
CA SER A 236 15.80 28.25 -9.64
C SER A 236 15.15 29.21 -8.65
N ASP A 237 13.81 29.23 -8.60
CA ASP A 237 13.04 30.11 -7.73
C ASP A 237 12.95 29.60 -6.28
N GLY A 238 13.44 28.39 -6.00
CA GLY A 238 13.38 27.80 -4.66
C GLY A 238 12.01 27.26 -4.27
N ASN A 239 11.18 26.93 -5.26
CA ASN A 239 9.79 26.52 -5.08
C ASN A 239 9.63 25.00 -4.90
N VAL A 240 10.71 24.26 -4.63
CA VAL A 240 10.69 22.80 -4.44
C VAL A 240 11.01 22.46 -2.99
N ILE A 241 10.10 21.72 -2.35
CA ILE A 241 10.24 21.24 -0.98
C ILE A 241 10.27 19.71 -0.98
N LEU A 242 11.35 19.13 -0.49
CA LEU A 242 11.49 17.70 -0.28
C LEU A 242 11.03 17.31 1.13
N ILE A 243 10.18 16.30 1.24
CA ILE A 243 9.84 15.69 2.51
C ILE A 243 10.52 14.33 2.59
N ILE A 244 11.41 14.16 3.57
CA ILE A 244 12.31 13.01 3.66
C ILE A 244 12.34 12.40 5.06
N ASP A 245 12.76 11.14 5.17
CA ASP A 245 12.81 10.44 6.46
C ASP A 245 13.86 11.09 7.37
N ASP A 246 15.09 11.21 6.88
CA ASP A 246 16.18 11.81 7.65
C ASP A 246 17.25 12.46 6.78
N ILE A 247 17.94 13.45 7.33
CA ILE A 247 18.99 14.21 6.64
C ILE A 247 19.97 14.81 7.63
N SER A 248 21.26 14.76 7.30
CA SER A 248 22.27 15.45 8.12
C SER A 248 22.18 16.96 7.93
N LYS A 249 22.57 17.73 8.96
CA LYS A 249 22.56 19.20 8.92
C LYS A 249 23.39 19.77 7.76
N GLU A 250 24.55 19.16 7.51
CA GLU A 250 25.45 19.53 6.41
C GLU A 250 24.79 19.35 5.05
N ILE A 251 24.16 18.20 4.81
CA ILE A 251 23.50 17.92 3.54
C ILE A 251 22.21 18.73 3.37
N LYS A 252 21.47 19.02 4.45
CA LYS A 252 20.33 19.94 4.40
C LYS A 252 20.77 21.33 3.93
N ASN A 253 21.88 21.85 4.44
CA ASN A 253 22.44 23.13 3.97
C ASN A 253 22.90 23.05 2.51
N TYR A 254 23.46 21.92 2.10
CA TYR A 254 23.86 21.69 0.71
C TYR A 254 22.66 21.77 -0.26
N LEU A 255 21.54 21.09 0.04
CA LEU A 255 20.31 21.18 -0.76
C LEU A 255 19.74 22.60 -0.79
N ILE A 256 19.79 23.33 0.33
CA ILE A 256 19.36 24.74 0.40
C ILE A 256 20.18 25.62 -0.55
N ASN A 257 21.49 25.40 -0.66
CA ASN A 257 22.35 26.11 -1.60
C ASN A 257 21.96 25.82 -3.07
N MET A 258 21.39 24.64 -3.33
CA MET A 258 20.83 24.24 -4.61
C MET A 258 19.37 24.69 -4.82
N LYS A 259 18.85 25.53 -3.92
CA LYS A 259 17.47 26.05 -3.91
C LYS A 259 16.40 24.97 -3.66
N VAL A 260 16.75 23.90 -2.97
CA VAL A 260 15.80 22.86 -2.55
C VAL A 260 15.66 22.88 -1.04
N GLN A 261 14.46 23.15 -0.54
CA GLN A 261 14.19 23.06 0.89
C GLN A 261 13.86 21.61 1.26
N SER A 262 14.10 21.23 2.52
CA SER A 262 13.76 19.89 3.00
C SER A 262 13.11 19.91 4.39
N ILE A 263 12.04 19.14 4.55
CA ILE A 263 11.36 18.85 5.81
C ILE A 263 11.62 17.39 6.15
N ASN A 264 12.23 17.11 7.30
CA ASN A 264 12.47 15.73 7.74
C ASN A 264 11.30 15.17 8.56
N LYS A 265 11.32 13.86 8.84
CA LYS A 265 10.30 13.18 9.64
C LYS A 265 10.03 13.84 10.99
N ASN A 266 11.08 14.30 11.69
CA ASN A 266 10.91 14.93 12.99
C ASN A 266 10.19 16.28 12.88
N GLU A 267 10.43 17.02 11.80
CA GLU A 267 9.70 18.25 11.49
C GLU A 267 8.24 17.95 11.12
N ILE A 268 7.96 16.87 10.38
CA ILE A 268 6.58 16.39 10.12
C ILE A 268 5.84 16.01 11.42
N LEU A 269 6.50 15.31 12.33
CA LEU A 269 5.91 14.94 13.62
C LEU A 269 5.63 16.17 14.49
N LYS A 270 6.50 17.18 14.46
CA LYS A 270 6.25 18.47 15.14
C LYS A 270 5.08 19.22 14.53
N LEU A 271 4.93 19.19 13.20
CA LEU A 271 3.74 19.76 12.55
C LEU A 271 2.47 19.02 12.98
N ALA A 272 2.52 17.68 13.08
CA ALA A 272 1.40 16.90 13.57
C ALA A 272 1.02 17.26 15.03
N GLU A 273 2.01 17.58 15.87
CA GLU A 273 1.80 17.99 17.26
C GLU A 273 1.08 19.34 17.39
N GLN A 274 1.18 20.21 16.39
CA GLN A 274 0.57 21.55 16.39
C GLN A 274 -0.94 21.56 16.09
N PHE A 275 -1.55 20.42 15.72
CA PHE A 275 -3.00 20.33 15.49
C PHE A 275 -3.76 20.19 16.81
N GLU A 276 -4.16 21.32 17.38
CA GLU A 276 -4.96 21.38 18.61
C GLU A 276 -6.42 20.93 18.36
N ASP A 277 -6.98 21.32 17.21
CA ASP A 277 -8.36 21.04 16.84
C ASP A 277 -8.57 19.54 16.53
N VAL A 278 -9.61 18.95 17.13
CA VAL A 278 -10.00 17.55 16.87
C VAL A 278 -10.38 17.35 15.41
N GLU A 279 -11.03 18.33 14.80
CA GLU A 279 -11.44 18.28 13.39
C GLU A 279 -10.25 18.15 12.44
N ASP A 280 -9.14 18.85 12.70
CA ASP A 280 -7.93 18.76 11.88
C ASP A 280 -7.28 17.39 12.00
N ARG A 281 -7.17 16.86 13.23
CA ARG A 281 -6.63 15.51 13.49
C ARG A 281 -7.48 14.44 12.81
N GLU A 282 -8.80 14.51 12.94
CA GLU A 282 -9.71 13.56 12.30
C GLU A 282 -9.63 13.65 10.77
N LYS A 283 -9.51 14.87 10.23
CA LYS A 283 -9.33 15.11 8.80
C LYS A 283 -8.04 14.50 8.27
N ILE A 284 -6.93 14.58 9.00
CA ILE A 284 -5.66 13.90 8.65
C ILE A 284 -5.87 12.39 8.54
N LEU A 285 -6.52 11.78 9.54
CA LEU A 285 -6.78 10.34 9.55
C LEU A 285 -7.70 9.91 8.39
N ARG A 286 -8.73 10.71 8.10
CA ARG A 286 -9.63 10.49 6.97
C ARG A 286 -8.88 10.56 5.63
N ILE A 287 -8.06 11.60 5.42
CA ILE A 287 -7.27 11.75 4.20
C ILE A 287 -6.32 10.56 4.04
N ALA A 288 -5.64 10.13 5.11
CA ALA A 288 -4.76 8.97 5.05
C ALA A 288 -5.53 7.71 4.58
N TYR A 289 -6.70 7.43 5.16
CA TYR A 289 -7.55 6.33 4.71
C TYR A 289 -7.95 6.45 3.24
N GLU A 290 -8.46 7.61 2.81
CA GLU A 290 -8.91 7.86 1.43
C GLU A 290 -7.77 7.63 0.41
N GLU A 291 -6.53 7.96 0.78
CA GLU A 291 -5.37 7.74 -0.09
C GLU A 291 -4.95 6.28 -0.20
N PHE A 292 -5.06 5.51 0.88
CA PHE A 292 -4.92 4.06 0.78
C PHE A 292 -6.08 3.44 0.00
N GLU A 293 -7.31 3.89 0.21
CA GLU A 293 -8.48 3.40 -0.50
C GLU A 293 -8.31 3.53 -2.01
N ARG A 294 -7.87 4.70 -2.51
CA ARG A 294 -7.66 4.92 -3.96
C ARG A 294 -6.79 3.86 -4.64
N GLU A 295 -5.75 3.37 -3.97
CA GLU A 295 -4.79 2.41 -4.55
C GLU A 295 -5.14 0.95 -4.22
N TYR A 296 -5.58 0.72 -2.99
CA TYR A 296 -5.72 -0.61 -2.40
C TYR A 296 -7.15 -1.15 -2.43
N LEU A 297 -8.16 -0.33 -2.72
CA LEU A 297 -9.56 -0.76 -2.77
C LEU A 297 -9.78 -1.88 -3.79
N SER A 298 -10.50 -2.91 -3.36
CA SER A 298 -10.93 -4.01 -4.20
C SER A 298 -11.67 -3.56 -5.46
N ASN A 299 -11.35 -4.18 -6.60
CA ASN A 299 -12.12 -4.04 -7.84
C ASN A 299 -13.39 -4.90 -7.83
N ILE A 300 -13.52 -5.82 -6.87
CA ILE A 300 -14.65 -6.73 -6.71
C ILE A 300 -15.48 -6.26 -5.51
N LYS A 301 -16.77 -6.04 -5.74
CA LYS A 301 -17.78 -5.68 -4.73
C LYS A 301 -18.56 -6.90 -4.27
#